data_AF-A0A7H8MYW8-F1
#
_entry.id   AF-A0A7H8MYW8-F1
#
_cell.length_a   1.000
_cell.length_b   1.000
_cell.length_c   1.000
_cell.angle_alpha   90.00
_cell.angle_beta   90.00
_cell.angle_gamma   90.00
#
_symmetry.space_group_name_H-M   'P 1'
#
loop_
_entity.id
_entity.type
_entity.pdbx_description
1 polymer ?
#
loop_
_entity_poly.entity_id
_entity_poly.type
_entity_poly.pdbx_seq_one_letter_code
_entity_poly.pdbx_strand_id
1 'polypeptide(L)' 'MHVRSLREARGLSLEELAERSGMSFRGVIYIEHGHRNPSLLTLLSIASGLGVAPTRLLDCFSLDESIAESEADP' A
#
# COMPACT_ATOMS: atom_id res chain seq x y z
N MET A 1 -3.54 1.35 5.47
CA MET A 1 -2.70 1.79 4.33
C MET A 1 -3.25 3.09 3.77
N HIS A 2 -2.39 3.96 3.25
CA HIS A 2 -2.77 5.31 2.78
C HIS A 2 -2.64 5.47 1.25
N VAL A 3 -3.06 4.44 0.50
CA VAL A 3 -3.02 4.39 -0.97
C VAL A 3 -3.71 5.59 -1.61
N ARG A 4 -4.91 5.97 -1.12
CA ARG A 4 -5.64 7.13 -1.63
C ARG A 4 -4.83 8.42 -1.55
N SER A 5 -4.28 8.71 -0.38
CA SER A 5 -3.48 9.91 -0.14
C SER A 5 -2.26 9.96 -1.07
N LEU A 6 -1.58 8.83 -1.25
CA LEU A 6 -0.42 8.72 -2.16
C LEU A 6 -0.80 8.90 -3.63
N ARG A 7 -1.99 8.41 -4.03
CA ARG A 7 -2.53 8.57 -5.40
C ARG A 7 -2.86 10.04 -5.67
N GLU A 8 -3.60 10.68 -4.77
CA GLU A 8 -4.02 12.07 -4.89
C GLU A 8 -2.82 13.03 -4.88
N ALA A 9 -1.82 12.79 -4.03
CA ALA A 9 -0.57 13.55 -4.03
C ALA A 9 0.20 13.48 -5.36
N ARG A 10 -0.09 12.50 -6.21
CA ARG A 10 0.50 12.33 -7.55
C ARG A 10 -0.40 12.80 -8.67
N GLY A 11 -1.59 13.31 -8.35
CA GLY A 11 -2.58 13.74 -9.35
C GLY A 11 -3.12 12.61 -10.21
N LEU A 12 -3.04 11.35 -9.76
CA LEU A 12 -3.52 10.20 -10.52
C LEU A 12 -5.02 9.98 -10.28
N SER A 13 -5.78 9.69 -11.33
CA SER A 13 -7.13 9.15 -11.18
C SER A 13 -7.09 7.68 -10.73
N LEU A 14 -8.24 7.13 -10.36
CA LEU A 14 -8.36 5.72 -10.04
C LEU A 14 -8.10 4.84 -11.28
N GLU A 15 -8.55 5.26 -12.47
CA GLU A 15 -8.28 4.59 -13.75
C GLU A 15 -6.78 4.57 -14.04
N GLU A 16 -6.12 5.71 -13.90
CA GLU A 16 -4.68 5.85 -14.14
C GLU A 16 -3.87 4.94 -13.20
N LEU A 17 -4.22 4.89 -11.91
CA LEU A 17 -3.56 3.99 -10.98
C LEU A 17 -3.81 2.51 -11.35
N ALA A 18 -5.03 2.16 -11.76
CA ALA A 18 -5.36 0.80 -12.17
C ALA A 18 -4.52 0.36 -13.38
N GLU A 19 -4.43 1.20 -14.40
CA GLU A 19 -3.60 0.95 -15.59
C GLU A 19 -2.12 0.78 -15.21
N ARG A 20 -1.56 1.73 -14.46
CA ARG A 20 -0.14 1.71 -14.05
C ARG A 20 0.22 0.53 -13.15
N SER A 21 -0.70 0.08 -12.30
CA SER A 21 -0.49 -1.06 -11.42
C SER A 21 -0.80 -2.41 -12.07
N GLY A 22 -1.34 -2.43 -13.30
CA GLY A 22 -1.83 -3.65 -13.95
C GLY A 22 -3.01 -4.28 -13.23
N MET A 23 -3.78 -3.49 -12.48
CA MET A 23 -4.92 -3.94 -11.68
C MET A 23 -6.24 -3.54 -12.34
N SER A 24 -7.32 -4.24 -11.97
CA SER A 24 -8.66 -3.76 -12.34
C SER A 24 -9.02 -2.49 -11.57
N PHE A 25 -9.77 -1.58 -12.20
CA PHE A 25 -10.31 -0.38 -11.57
C PHE A 25 -11.04 -0.69 -10.25
N ARG A 26 -11.90 -1.72 -10.27
CA ARG A 26 -12.62 -2.20 -9.09
C ARG A 26 -11.67 -2.71 -8.00
N GLY A 27 -10.57 -3.35 -8.40
CA GLY A 27 -9.50 -3.78 -7.49
C GLY A 27 -8.87 -2.61 -6.75
N VAL A 28 -8.50 -1.55 -7.46
CA VAL A 28 -7.93 -0.32 -6.86
C VAL A 28 -8.92 0.33 -5.88
N ILE A 29 -10.20 0.43 -6.24
CA ILE A 29 -11.26 0.93 -5.33
C ILE A 29 -11.32 0.10 -4.05
N TYR A 30 -11.32 -1.23 -4.15
CA TYR A 30 -11.35 -2.10 -2.97
C TYR A 30 -10.13 -1.91 -2.07
N ILE A 31 -8.95 -1.70 -2.66
CA ILE A 31 -7.72 -1.43 -1.93
C ILE A 31 -7.80 -0.09 -1.19
N GLU A 32 -8.25 0.98 -1.85
CA GLU A 32 -8.35 2.29 -1.20
C GLU A 32 -9.33 2.32 -0.03
N HIS A 33 -10.42 1.55 -0.12
CA HIS A 33 -11.40 1.51 0.96
C HIS A 33 -10.98 0.54 2.10
N GLY A 34 -9.84 -0.15 1.99
CA GLY A 34 -9.37 -1.07 3.03
C GLY A 34 -10.24 -2.32 3.21
N HIS A 35 -11.04 -2.69 2.20
CA HIS A 35 -12.04 -3.77 2.31
C HIS A 35 -11.44 -5.18 2.15
N ARG A 36 -10.12 -5.33 2.01
CA ARG A 36 -9.44 -6.62 1.86
C ARG A 36 -8.07 -6.64 2.52
N ASN A 37 -7.61 -7.85 2.85
CA ASN A 37 -6.20 -8.15 3.08
C ASN A 37 -5.51 -8.40 1.72
N PRO A 38 -4.81 -7.42 1.12
CA PRO A 38 -4.14 -7.61 -0.17
C PRO A 38 -3.01 -8.63 -0.06
N SER A 39 -2.77 -9.39 -1.13
CA SER A 39 -1.56 -10.19 -1.23
C SER A 39 -0.32 -9.28 -1.34
N LEU A 40 0.86 -9.82 -1.02
CA LEU A 40 2.13 -9.11 -1.23
C LEU A 40 2.28 -8.62 -2.68
N LEU A 41 1.92 -9.46 -3.66
CA LEU A 41 1.95 -9.07 -5.08
C LEU A 41 1.05 -7.86 -5.36
N THR A 42 -0.13 -7.80 -4.74
CA THR A 42 -1.04 -6.66 -4.88
C THR A 42 -0.42 -5.38 -4.32
N LEU A 43 0.25 -5.47 -3.17
CA LEU A 43 0.97 -4.34 -2.59
C LEU A 43 2.09 -3.84 -3.52
N LEU A 44 2.88 -4.76 -4.07
CA LEU A 44 3.95 -4.42 -5.00
C LEU A 44 3.42 -3.77 -6.29
N SER A 45 2.31 -4.29 -6.84
CA SER A 45 1.64 -3.70 -7.99
C SER A 45 1.16 -2.27 -7.73
N ILE A 46 0.49 -2.04 -6.60
CA ILE A 46 0.05 -0.69 -6.20
C ILE A 46 1.24 0.25 -6.00
N ALA A 47 2.28 -0.20 -5.29
CA ALA A 47 3.48 0.59 -5.04
C ALA A 47 4.19 0.97 -6.34
N SER A 48 4.30 0.01 -7.28
CA SER A 48 4.83 0.23 -8.61
C SER A 48 4.00 1.24 -9.41
N GLY A 49 2.67 1.10 -9.42
CA GLY A 49 1.77 2.03 -10.12
C GLY A 49 1.79 3.45 -9.54
N LEU A 50 2.05 3.57 -8.25
CA LEU A 50 2.29 4.85 -7.57
C LEU A 50 3.73 5.35 -7.74
N GLY A 51 4.68 4.54 -8.17
CA GLY A 51 6.11 4.92 -8.18
C GLY A 51 6.65 5.22 -6.78
N VAL A 52 6.33 4.38 -5.80
CA VAL A 52 6.85 4.45 -4.41
C VAL A 52 7.46 3.14 -3.97
N ALA A 53 8.31 3.19 -2.95
CA ALA A 53 8.69 2.00 -2.21
C ALA A 53 7.45 1.37 -1.53
N PRO A 54 7.31 0.03 -1.49
CA PRO A 54 6.19 -0.63 -0.83
C PRO A 54 6.01 -0.25 0.64
N THR A 55 7.10 0.04 1.35
CA THR A 55 7.10 0.53 2.73
C THR A 55 6.26 1.79 2.89
N ARG A 56 6.28 2.68 1.89
CA ARG A 56 5.47 3.91 1.90
C ARG A 56 3.97 3.64 1.98
N LEU A 57 3.47 2.48 1.55
CA LEU A 57 2.04 2.14 1.72
C LEU A 57 1.66 1.91 3.19
N LEU A 58 2.67 1.65 4.03
CA LEU A 58 2.57 1.20 5.42
C LEU A 58 3.00 2.27 6.44
N ASP A 59 3.45 3.46 6.04
CA ASP A 59 3.89 4.53 6.97
C ASP A 59 2.83 4.94 8.03
N CYS A 60 1.56 4.50 7.90
CA CYS A 60 0.53 4.68 8.93
C CYS A 60 0.62 3.70 10.11
N PHE A 61 1.44 2.66 10.00
CA PHE A 61 1.70 1.71 11.06
C PHE A 61 2.96 2.18 11.80
N SER A 62 2.78 2.81 12.96
CA SER A 62 3.86 2.86 13.95
C SER A 62 4.06 1.43 14.46
N LEU A 63 5.16 0.79 14.08
CA LEU A 63 5.59 -0.39 14.80
C LEU A 63 5.99 0.09 16.19
N ASP A 64 5.21 -0.28 17.20
CA ASP A 64 5.65 -0.13 18.59
C ASP A 64 6.95 -0.94 18.71
N GLU A 65 8.06 -0.26 19.00
CA GLU A 65 9.40 -0.85 19.11
C GLU A 65 9.51 -1.88 20.25
N SER A 66 8.47 -2.00 21.08
CA SER A 66 8.41 -2.92 22.23
C SER A 66 8.39 -4.42 21.87
N ILE A 67 8.20 -4.77 20.60
CA ILE A 67 8.24 -6.18 20.15
C ILE A 67 9.67 -6.63 19.81
N ALA A 68 10.59 -5.70 19.53
CA ALA A 68 11.95 -6.03 19.10
C ALA A 68 12.88 -6.48 20.25
N GLU A 69 12.51 -6.24 21.51
CA GLU A 69 13.35 -6.56 22.68
C GLU A 69 13.15 -7.99 23.21
N SER A 70 12.21 -8.78 22.66
CA SER A 70 11.86 -10.10 23.21
C SER A 70 12.54 -11.30 22.55
N GLU A 71 13.35 -11.13 21.49
CA GLU A 71 14.07 -12.23 20.82
C GLU A 71 15.57 -12.31 21.19
N ALA A 72 16.02 -11.53 22.16
CA ALA A 72 17.38 -11.63 22.72
C ALA A 72 17.33 -12.12 24.17
N ASP A 73 17.13 -13.43 24.35
CA ASP A 73 17.41 -14.18 25.59
C ASP A 73 18.23 -15.43 25.18
N PRO A 74 19.18 -15.91 26.00
CA PRO A 74 20.62 -15.96 25.72
C PRO A 74 21.14 -17.32 25.24
#